data_AF-A0AAV6AL72-F1
#
_entry.id   AF-A0AAV6AL72-F1
#
_cell.length_a   1.000
_cell.length_b   1.000
_cell.length_c   1.000
_cell.angle_alpha   90.00
_cell.angle_beta   90.00
_cell.angle_gamma   90.00
#
_symmetry.space_group_name_H-M   'P 1'
#
loop_
_entity.id
_entity.type
_entity.pdbx_description
1 polymer ?
#
loop_
_entity_poly.entity_id
_entity_poly.type
_entity_poly.pdbx_seq_one_letter_code
_entity_poly.pdbx_strand_id
1 'polypeptide(L)'
;MTAERLAAPTLYEPGVFQDVVFRRRALPVSLRSKAGGPSGLMLGIVHRFVVEADQGAEGGPRWRATTAAYEYRILDARETELLVYHWQLGVIARGPDFPHLHVSAALTAQVAASMSQRFPLDKRHVSTGVVTFADVVRMLIAEFGIAERRRDWPARLARAERAIRRTYP
;
A
#
# COMPACT_ATOMS: atom_id res chain seq x y z
N MET A 1 -21.67 5.79 1.17
CA MET A 1 -20.58 4.81 1.38
C MET A 1 -19.59 5.41 2.37
N THR A 2 -19.35 4.73 3.48
CA THR A 2 -18.51 5.20 4.60
C THR A 2 -17.04 5.19 4.20
N ALA A 3 -16.27 6.16 4.67
CA ALA A 3 -14.83 6.20 4.42
C ALA A 3 -14.14 5.03 5.12
N GLU A 4 -13.53 4.13 4.35
CA GLU A 4 -12.70 3.08 4.91
C GLU A 4 -11.48 3.66 5.62
N ARG A 5 -11.21 3.14 6.81
CA ARG A 5 -10.08 3.57 7.65
C ARG A 5 -9.07 2.44 7.76
N LEU A 6 -7.81 2.83 7.68
CA LEU A 6 -6.72 1.99 8.15
C LEU A 6 -6.88 1.79 9.65
N ALA A 7 -6.76 0.54 10.08
CA ALA A 7 -6.65 0.19 11.48
C ALA A 7 -5.16 -0.02 11.79
N ALA A 8 -4.69 0.69 12.80
CA ALA A 8 -3.42 0.44 13.46
C ALA A 8 -3.69 0.07 14.92
N PRO A 9 -2.76 -0.63 15.60
CA PRO A 9 -2.83 -0.84 17.04
C PRO A 9 -2.95 0.51 17.77
N THR A 10 -3.67 0.51 18.88
CA THR A 10 -3.81 1.70 19.77
C THR A 10 -2.76 1.72 20.87
N LEU A 11 -2.16 0.57 21.16
CA LEU A 11 -1.02 0.38 22.05
C LEU A 11 0.07 -0.35 21.26
N TYR A 12 1.32 0.00 21.52
CA TYR A 12 2.48 -0.61 20.87
C TYR A 12 3.37 -1.22 21.94
N GLU A 13 3.75 -2.48 21.73
CA GLU A 13 4.79 -3.13 22.51
C GLU A 13 6.13 -2.96 21.78
N PRO A 14 7.15 -2.36 22.42
CA PRO A 14 8.46 -2.19 21.80
C PRO A 14 9.07 -3.53 21.34
N GLY A 15 9.68 -3.56 20.15
CA GLY A 15 10.29 -4.76 19.60
C GLY A 15 9.31 -5.81 19.06
N VAL A 16 8.00 -5.59 19.17
CA VAL A 16 6.97 -6.50 18.64
C VAL A 16 6.49 -6.01 17.28
N PHE A 17 6.28 -6.94 16.35
CA PHE A 17 5.70 -6.62 15.04
C PHE A 17 4.24 -6.18 15.15
N GLN A 18 3.92 -5.13 14.43
CA GLN A 18 2.62 -4.49 14.40
C GLN A 18 2.17 -4.32 12.95
N ASP A 19 0.88 -4.54 12.68
CA ASP A 19 0.33 -4.48 11.34
C ASP A 19 -0.65 -3.31 11.16
N VAL A 20 -0.54 -2.61 10.03
CA VAL A 20 -1.55 -1.68 9.52
C VAL A 20 -2.31 -2.36 8.39
N VAL A 21 -3.63 -2.45 8.54
CA VAL A 21 -4.54 -3.11 7.59
C VAL A 21 -5.84 -2.34 7.42
N PHE A 22 -6.63 -2.63 6.38
CA PHE A 22 -8.03 -2.17 6.33
C PHE A 22 -8.93 -2.97 7.29
N ARG A 23 -9.83 -2.26 7.99
CA ARG A 23 -10.91 -2.83 8.83
C ARG A 23 -10.48 -3.92 9.84
N ARG A 24 -9.23 -3.91 10.33
CA ARG A 24 -8.65 -4.95 11.24
C ARG A 24 -8.65 -6.39 10.70
N ARG A 25 -9.01 -6.62 9.43
CA ARG A 25 -9.10 -7.96 8.82
C ARG A 25 -8.34 -8.08 7.49
N ALA A 26 -7.57 -7.05 7.11
CA ALA A 26 -6.87 -6.99 5.83
C ALA A 26 -7.79 -7.19 4.60
N LEU A 27 -9.08 -6.83 4.74
CA LEU A 27 -10.01 -6.94 3.63
C LEU A 27 -9.75 -5.85 2.59
N PRO A 28 -9.66 -6.20 1.30
CA PRO A 28 -9.52 -5.21 0.24
C PRO A 28 -10.69 -4.23 0.21
N VAL A 29 -10.41 -2.98 -0.18
CA VAL A 29 -11.42 -1.92 -0.30
C VAL A 29 -11.65 -1.56 -1.75
N SER A 30 -12.92 -1.40 -2.14
CA SER A 30 -13.26 -0.99 -3.50
C SER A 30 -12.84 0.46 -3.78
N LEU A 31 -12.21 0.67 -4.94
CA LEU A 31 -11.79 1.97 -5.42
C LEU A 31 -12.84 2.57 -6.37
N ARG A 32 -12.89 3.90 -6.44
CA ARG A 32 -13.80 4.63 -7.33
C ARG A 32 -13.06 5.20 -8.51
N SER A 33 -13.71 5.18 -9.67
CA SER A 33 -13.20 5.82 -10.87
C SER A 33 -13.35 7.35 -10.78
N LYS A 34 -12.39 8.08 -11.36
CA LYS A 34 -12.46 9.53 -11.55
C LYS A 34 -13.63 9.94 -12.44
N ALA A 35 -14.06 9.07 -13.36
CA ALA A 35 -15.25 9.27 -14.19
C ALA A 35 -16.57 9.09 -13.41
N GLY A 36 -16.50 8.71 -12.13
CA GLY A 36 -17.65 8.35 -11.29
C GLY A 36 -17.89 6.84 -11.26
N GLY A 37 -18.57 6.38 -10.21
CA GLY A 37 -18.90 4.96 -10.03
C GLY A 37 -17.72 4.08 -9.56
N PRO A 38 -17.92 2.74 -9.52
CA PRO A 38 -16.87 1.78 -9.17
C PRO A 38 -15.81 1.71 -10.27
N SER A 39 -14.53 1.61 -9.90
CA SER A 39 -13.47 1.35 -10.89
C SER A 39 -13.33 -0.13 -11.24
N GLY A 40 -13.96 -1.01 -10.44
CA GLY A 40 -13.72 -2.45 -10.51
C GLY A 40 -12.38 -2.90 -9.93
N LEU A 41 -11.58 -1.96 -9.42
CA LEU A 41 -10.33 -2.26 -8.71
C LEU A 41 -10.57 -2.26 -7.21
N MET A 42 -9.85 -3.15 -6.52
CA MET A 42 -9.79 -3.20 -5.06
C MET A 42 -8.34 -2.98 -4.59
N LEU A 43 -8.20 -2.39 -3.41
CA LEU A 43 -6.91 -2.15 -2.76
C LEU A 43 -6.83 -2.92 -1.44
N GLY A 44 -5.88 -3.84 -1.33
CA GLY A 44 -5.48 -4.50 -0.09
C GLY A 44 -4.20 -3.90 0.47
N ILE A 45 -4.07 -3.86 1.80
CA ILE A 45 -2.86 -3.45 2.50
C ILE A 45 -2.61 -4.34 3.70
N VAL A 46 -1.39 -4.84 3.77
CA VAL A 46 -0.73 -5.27 5.00
C VAL A 46 0.59 -4.52 5.08
N HIS A 47 0.79 -3.71 6.11
CA HIS A 47 2.06 -3.05 6.36
C HIS A 47 2.54 -3.38 7.75
N ARG A 48 3.65 -4.10 7.86
CA ARG A 48 4.23 -4.54 9.11
C ARG A 48 5.38 -3.62 9.51
N PHE A 49 5.40 -3.21 10.76
CA PHE A 49 6.45 -2.38 11.33
C PHE A 49 6.78 -2.83 12.75
N VAL A 50 7.95 -2.43 13.23
CA VAL A 50 8.38 -2.55 14.62
C VAL A 50 8.60 -1.15 15.19
N VAL A 51 8.24 -0.93 16.45
CA VAL A 51 8.53 0.32 17.16
C VAL A 51 9.62 0.04 18.18
N GLU A 52 10.69 0.82 18.15
CA GLU A 52 11.86 0.64 19.02
C GLU A 52 12.26 1.98 19.64
N ALA A 53 12.89 1.92 20.81
CA ALA A 53 13.50 3.10 21.41
C ALA A 53 14.75 3.48 20.60
N ASP A 54 14.81 4.74 20.17
CA ASP A 54 15.96 5.33 19.53
C ASP A 54 16.96 5.77 20.60
N GLN A 55 17.85 4.84 20.98
CA GLN A 55 18.83 4.98 22.05
C GLN A 55 19.91 6.06 21.74
N GLY A 56 19.96 6.58 20.52
CA GLY A 56 20.94 7.59 20.07
C GLY A 56 20.42 9.03 20.05
N ALA A 57 19.20 9.29 20.52
CA ALA A 57 18.61 10.62 20.47
C ALA A 57 19.07 11.51 21.64
N GLU A 58 19.82 12.58 21.34
CA GLU A 58 20.01 13.67 22.31
C GLU A 58 18.65 14.31 22.66
N GLY A 59 18.34 14.40 23.95
CA GLY A 59 17.11 15.02 24.46
C GLY A 59 16.03 14.06 24.98
N GLY A 60 16.35 12.79 25.24
CA GLY A 60 15.44 11.83 25.88
C GLY A 60 14.96 10.72 24.93
N PRO A 61 14.18 9.74 25.43
CA PRO A 61 13.77 8.58 24.65
C PRO A 61 12.91 9.02 23.46
N ARG A 62 13.46 8.87 22.25
CA ARG A 62 12.69 8.95 21.01
C ARG A 62 12.26 7.54 20.61
N TRP A 63 11.15 7.45 19.90
CA TRP A 63 10.67 6.18 19.35
C TRP A 63 10.84 6.22 17.84
N ARG A 64 11.30 5.11 17.27
CA ARG A 64 11.44 4.92 15.83
C ARG A 64 10.53 3.78 15.38
N ALA A 65 9.77 4.03 14.32
CA ALA A 65 9.02 2.99 13.63
C ALA A 65 9.80 2.57 12.37
N THR A 66 10.02 1.25 12.25
CA THR A 66 10.84 0.64 11.20
C THR A 66 9.94 -0.34 10.45
N THR A 67 9.76 -0.16 9.13
CA THR A 67 9.03 -1.12 8.30
C THR A 67 9.80 -2.44 8.26
N ALA A 68 9.09 -3.53 8.51
CA ALA A 68 9.62 -4.88 8.55
C ALA A 68 9.09 -5.76 7.40
N ALA A 69 7.88 -5.46 6.91
CA ALA A 69 7.33 -6.05 5.69
C ALA A 69 6.20 -5.18 5.13
N TYR A 70 5.86 -5.36 3.85
CA TYR A 70 4.63 -4.84 3.28
C TYR A 70 4.11 -5.76 2.18
N GLU A 71 2.79 -5.75 2.03
CA GLU A 71 2.04 -6.34 0.93
C GLU A 71 0.95 -5.34 0.51
N TYR A 72 1.11 -4.74 -0.67
CA TYR A 72 0.11 -3.85 -1.26
C TYR A 72 -0.46 -4.49 -2.50
N ARG A 73 -1.75 -4.81 -2.44
CA ARG A 73 -2.44 -5.61 -3.46
C ARG A 73 -3.41 -4.74 -4.23
N ILE A 74 -3.28 -4.76 -5.55
CA ILE A 74 -4.27 -4.24 -6.47
C ILE A 74 -4.96 -5.46 -7.05
N LEU A 75 -6.27 -5.56 -6.82
CA LEU A 75 -7.09 -6.69 -7.22
C LEU A 75 -8.21 -6.23 -8.14
N ASP A 76 -8.84 -7.17 -8.84
CA ASP A 76 -10.13 -6.94 -9.49
C ASP A 76 -11.32 -7.15 -8.55
N ALA A 77 -12.55 -7.00 -9.06
CA ALA A 77 -13.77 -7.16 -8.26
C ALA A 77 -14.06 -8.61 -7.79
N ARG A 78 -13.28 -9.59 -8.27
CA ARG A 78 -13.32 -10.99 -7.82
C ARG A 78 -12.13 -11.32 -6.91
N GLU A 79 -11.42 -10.30 -6.43
CA GLU A 79 -10.21 -10.42 -5.61
C GLU A 79 -9.05 -11.15 -6.32
N THR A 80 -9.07 -11.19 -7.66
CA THR A 80 -7.94 -11.72 -8.45
C THR A 80 -6.80 -10.71 -8.44
N GLU A 81 -5.59 -11.18 -8.16
CA GLU A 81 -4.40 -10.34 -8.12
C GLU A 81 -4.05 -9.79 -9.49
N LEU A 82 -3.85 -8.48 -9.55
CA LEU A 82 -3.42 -7.76 -10.75
C LEU A 82 -1.96 -7.32 -10.58
N LEU A 83 -1.69 -6.59 -9.50
CA LEU A 83 -0.35 -6.16 -9.10
C LEU A 83 -0.20 -6.34 -7.59
N VAL A 84 0.88 -6.99 -7.15
CA VAL A 84 1.20 -7.12 -5.71
C VAL A 84 2.63 -6.66 -5.45
N TYR A 85 2.76 -5.58 -4.69
CA TYR A 85 4.04 -5.12 -4.18
C TYR A 85 4.34 -5.83 -2.88
N HIS A 86 5.44 -6.56 -2.83
CA HIS A 86 5.82 -7.34 -1.67
C HIS A 86 7.28 -7.08 -1.28
N TRP A 87 7.50 -6.94 0.02
CA TRP A 87 8.80 -6.99 0.64
C TRP A 87 8.67 -7.49 2.07
N GLN A 88 9.69 -8.21 2.57
CA GLN A 88 9.79 -8.63 3.96
C GLN A 88 11.26 -8.75 4.36
N LEU A 89 11.57 -8.49 5.64
CA LEU A 89 12.86 -8.85 6.23
C LEU A 89 13.02 -10.38 6.23
N GLY A 90 14.18 -10.89 5.84
CA GLY A 90 14.44 -12.33 5.67
C GLY A 90 14.22 -13.23 6.90
N VAL A 91 14.02 -12.64 8.10
CA VAL A 91 13.59 -13.37 9.31
C VAL A 91 12.07 -13.67 9.34
N ILE A 92 11.29 -13.03 8.47
CA ILE A 92 9.84 -13.17 8.35
C ILE A 92 9.56 -13.98 7.07
N ALA A 93 9.35 -15.30 7.20
CA ALA A 93 8.78 -16.21 6.19
C ALA A 93 9.50 -16.40 4.83
N ARG A 94 9.11 -17.50 4.14
CA ARG A 94 9.67 -17.96 2.85
C ARG A 94 9.35 -16.97 1.73
N GLY A 95 10.38 -16.49 1.03
CA GLY A 95 10.28 -15.60 -0.13
C GLY A 95 11.57 -14.78 -0.29
N PRO A 96 11.74 -14.03 -1.39
CA PRO A 96 12.86 -13.12 -1.54
C PRO A 96 12.76 -11.97 -0.52
N ASP A 97 13.90 -11.60 0.06
CA ASP A 97 14.05 -10.54 1.06
C ASP A 97 14.33 -9.15 0.43
N PHE A 98 14.28 -9.07 -0.90
CA PHE A 98 14.35 -7.84 -1.67
C PHE A 98 12.96 -7.41 -2.17
N PRO A 99 12.70 -6.10 -2.31
CA PRO A 99 11.44 -5.59 -2.84
C PRO A 99 11.17 -6.13 -4.25
N HIS A 100 9.98 -6.68 -4.46
CA HIS A 100 9.59 -7.25 -5.74
C HIS A 100 8.11 -7.03 -6.04
N LEU A 101 7.76 -7.13 -7.32
CA LEU A 101 6.42 -6.92 -7.85
C LEU A 101 5.93 -8.20 -8.51
N HIS A 102 4.77 -8.69 -8.09
CA HIS A 102 4.04 -9.74 -8.79
C HIS A 102 3.12 -9.07 -9.80
N VAL A 103 3.17 -9.54 -11.05
CA VAL A 103 2.35 -9.03 -12.15
C VAL A 103 1.56 -10.22 -12.69
N SER A 104 0.23 -10.09 -12.71
CA SER A 104 -0.61 -11.10 -13.33
C SER A 104 -0.29 -11.23 -14.82
N ALA A 105 -0.28 -12.48 -15.32
CA ALA A 105 -0.04 -12.79 -16.73
C ALA A 105 -1.04 -12.09 -17.67
N ALA A 106 -2.24 -11.76 -17.16
CA ALA A 106 -3.22 -10.96 -17.86
C ALA A 106 -3.77 -9.87 -16.92
N LEU A 107 -3.45 -8.61 -17.22
CA LEU A 107 -4.02 -7.45 -16.52
C LEU A 107 -5.38 -7.06 -17.10
N THR A 108 -6.30 -8.00 -16.97
CA THR A 108 -7.71 -7.82 -17.27
C THR A 108 -8.45 -7.93 -15.94
N ALA A 109 -8.97 -6.81 -15.46
CA ALA A 109 -9.75 -6.81 -14.23
C ALA A 109 -11.22 -7.09 -14.54
N GLN A 110 -11.85 -7.98 -13.80
CA GLN A 110 -13.30 -8.01 -13.75
C GLN A 110 -13.80 -6.76 -13.02
N VAL A 111 -14.53 -5.88 -13.72
CA VAL A 111 -15.03 -4.62 -13.16
C VAL A 111 -16.51 -4.66 -12.78
N ALA A 112 -17.26 -5.60 -13.37
CA ALA A 112 -18.64 -5.95 -13.00
C ALA A 112 -18.91 -7.43 -13.34
N ALA A 113 -20.08 -7.98 -13.00
CA ALA A 113 -20.40 -9.41 -13.22
C ALA A 113 -20.18 -9.87 -14.69
N SER A 114 -20.50 -9.01 -15.66
CA SER A 114 -20.38 -9.27 -17.10
C SER A 114 -19.35 -8.39 -17.83
N MET A 115 -18.60 -7.55 -17.10
CA MET A 115 -17.68 -6.58 -17.72
C MET A 115 -16.26 -6.77 -17.21
N SER A 116 -15.31 -6.74 -18.15
CA SER A 116 -13.88 -6.75 -17.86
C SER A 116 -13.21 -5.55 -18.50
N GLN A 117 -12.16 -5.05 -17.86
CA GLN A 117 -11.36 -3.93 -18.34
C GLN A 117 -9.91 -4.36 -18.46
N ARG A 118 -9.31 -4.14 -19.63
CA ARG A 118 -7.88 -4.35 -19.85
C ARG A 118 -7.07 -3.14 -19.39
N PHE A 119 -5.99 -3.39 -18.65
CA PHE A 119 -5.02 -2.39 -18.23
C PHE A 119 -3.70 -2.62 -18.99
N PRO A 120 -3.39 -1.82 -20.03
CA PRO A 120 -2.17 -1.99 -20.82
C PRO A 120 -0.94 -1.50 -20.02
N LEU A 121 -0.15 -2.41 -19.43
CA LEU A 121 1.04 -2.01 -18.65
C LEU A 121 2.10 -1.31 -19.47
N ASP A 122 2.21 -1.59 -20.77
CA ASP A 122 3.15 -0.94 -21.67
C ASP A 122 2.92 0.58 -21.78
N LYS A 123 1.77 1.07 -21.29
CA LYS A 123 1.38 2.49 -21.22
C LYS A 123 1.22 3.01 -19.79
N ARG A 124 1.62 2.26 -18.77
CA ARG A 124 1.45 2.64 -17.37
C ARG A 124 2.79 2.65 -16.66
N HIS A 125 2.99 3.65 -15.81
CA HIS A 125 4.11 3.63 -14.89
C HIS A 125 3.75 2.79 -13.67
N VAL A 126 4.58 1.80 -13.36
CA VAL A 126 4.52 1.03 -12.11
C VAL A 126 5.60 1.51 -11.15
N SER A 127 5.29 1.51 -9.85
CA SER A 127 6.29 1.86 -8.83
C SER A 127 7.40 0.80 -8.79
N THR A 128 8.64 1.21 -8.53
CA THR A 128 9.80 0.29 -8.49
C THR A 128 10.71 0.59 -7.29
N GLY A 129 11.51 -0.39 -6.87
CA GLY A 129 12.40 -0.27 -5.70
C GLY A 129 11.66 -0.54 -4.38
N VAL A 130 12.06 0.16 -3.31
CA VAL A 130 11.29 0.19 -2.05
C VAL A 130 10.03 1.02 -2.30
N VAL A 131 8.87 0.37 -2.25
CA VAL A 131 7.59 1.00 -2.56
C VAL A 131 6.91 1.39 -1.25
N THR A 132 6.58 2.67 -1.10
CA THR A 132 5.77 3.14 0.03
C THR A 132 4.29 3.00 -0.31
N PHE A 133 3.42 2.96 0.71
CA PHE A 133 1.98 3.03 0.46
C PHE A 133 1.57 4.32 -0.28
N ALA A 134 2.28 5.43 -0.05
CA ALA A 134 2.05 6.68 -0.75
C ALA A 134 2.37 6.57 -2.26
N ASP A 135 3.41 5.83 -2.63
CA ASP A 135 3.73 5.55 -4.04
C ASP A 135 2.60 4.77 -4.72
N VAL A 136 2.05 3.75 -4.06
CA VAL A 136 0.89 2.98 -4.59
C VAL A 136 -0.34 3.86 -4.76
N VAL A 137 -0.66 4.71 -3.77
CA VAL A 137 -1.80 5.63 -3.86
C VAL A 137 -1.60 6.65 -4.99
N ARG A 138 -0.39 7.20 -5.15
CA ARG A 138 -0.05 8.11 -6.25
C ARG A 138 -0.26 7.43 -7.60
N MET A 139 0.29 6.23 -7.76
CA MET A 139 0.15 5.44 -8.98
C MET A 139 -1.33 5.17 -9.28
N LEU A 140 -2.13 4.74 -8.31
CA LEU A 140 -3.57 4.50 -8.51
C LEU A 140 -4.31 5.74 -9.04
N ILE A 141 -4.02 6.92 -8.49
CA ILE A 141 -4.66 8.18 -8.91
C ILE A 141 -4.17 8.61 -10.30
N ALA A 142 -2.84 8.64 -10.50
CA ALA A 142 -2.23 9.18 -11.71
C ALA A 142 -2.35 8.23 -12.92
N GLU A 143 -2.21 6.92 -12.68
CA GLU A 143 -2.05 5.90 -13.71
C GLU A 143 -3.28 5.00 -13.83
N PHE A 144 -4.11 4.84 -12.81
CA PHE A 144 -5.28 3.93 -12.87
C PHE A 144 -6.62 4.67 -12.90
N GLY A 145 -6.60 6.01 -12.97
CA GLY A 145 -7.81 6.82 -13.04
C GLY A 145 -8.67 6.71 -11.78
N ILE A 146 -8.06 6.39 -10.64
CA ILE A 146 -8.76 6.33 -9.36
C ILE A 146 -9.02 7.75 -8.86
N ALA A 147 -10.25 7.98 -8.38
CA ALA A 147 -10.68 9.27 -7.86
C ALA A 147 -9.92 9.63 -6.58
N GLU A 148 -9.31 10.81 -6.57
CA GLU A 148 -8.75 11.38 -5.35
C GLU A 148 -9.87 11.80 -4.38
N ARG A 149 -9.60 11.65 -3.08
CA ARG A 149 -10.53 12.14 -2.04
C ARG A 149 -10.27 13.58 -1.62
N ARG A 150 -9.09 14.11 -1.90
CA ARG A 150 -8.68 15.47 -1.57
C ARG A 150 -7.84 16.04 -2.70
N ARG A 151 -8.04 17.32 -3.02
CA ARG A 151 -7.31 18.01 -4.09
C ARG A 151 -5.83 18.23 -3.76
N ASP A 152 -5.49 18.36 -2.47
CA ASP A 152 -4.12 18.53 -1.97
C ASP A 152 -3.34 17.19 -1.85
N TRP A 153 -3.82 16.12 -2.49
CA TRP A 153 -3.20 14.80 -2.39
C TRP A 153 -1.70 14.78 -2.74
N PRO A 154 -1.18 15.50 -3.77
CA PRO A 154 0.24 15.41 -4.10
C PRO A 154 1.12 15.87 -2.95
N ALA A 155 0.76 16.99 -2.31
CA ALA A 155 1.49 17.56 -1.18
C ALA A 155 1.41 16.65 0.06
N ARG A 156 0.27 15.98 0.29
CA ARG A 156 0.10 15.04 1.40
C ARG A 156 0.97 13.79 1.24
N LEU A 157 0.97 13.19 0.05
CA LEU A 157 1.76 12.00 -0.23
C LEU A 157 3.25 12.32 -0.15
N ALA A 158 3.69 13.44 -0.75
CA ALA A 158 5.07 13.89 -0.67
C ALA A 158 5.52 14.15 0.78
N ARG A 159 4.64 14.69 1.64
CA ARG A 159 4.94 14.87 3.06
C ARG A 159 5.07 13.54 3.80
N ALA A 160 4.21 12.57 3.52
CA ALA A 160 4.29 11.24 4.12
C ALA A 160 5.59 10.52 3.72
N GLU A 161 5.98 10.60 2.45
CA GLU A 161 7.23 9.98 1.95
C GLU A 161 8.48 10.58 2.55
N ARG A 162 8.54 11.90 2.74
CA ARG A 162 9.69 12.53 3.40
C ARG A 162 9.91 12.01 4.82
N ALA A 163 8.85 11.63 5.52
CA ALA A 163 8.97 11.02 6.85
C ALA A 163 9.59 9.62 6.77
N ILE A 164 9.25 8.85 5.72
CA ILE A 164 9.72 7.47 5.53
C ILE A 164 11.16 7.44 4.98
N ARG A 165 11.46 8.23 3.95
CA ARG A 165 12.77 8.28 3.28
C ARG A 165 13.89 8.89 4.13
N ARG A 166 13.55 9.59 5.21
CA ARG A 166 14.54 10.00 6.22
C ARG A 166 15.03 8.82 7.07
N THR A 167 14.26 7.75 7.13
CA THR A 167 14.56 6.54 7.93
C THR A 167 15.33 5.50 7.12
N TYR A 168 15.20 5.51 5.78
CA TYR A 168 15.86 4.59 4.86
C TYR A 168 16.39 5.35 3.63
N PRO A 169 17.71 5.61 3.53
CA PRO A 169 18.32 6.25 2.37
C PRO A 169 18.36 5.36 1.13
#